data_AF-A0A965ZMH4-F1
#
_entry.id   AF-A0A965ZMH4-F1
#
_cell.length_a   1.000
_cell.length_b   1.000
_cell.length_c   1.000
_cell.angle_alpha   90.00
_cell.angle_beta   90.00
_cell.angle_gamma   90.00
#
_symmetry.space_group_name_H-M   'P 1'
#
loop_
_entity.id
_entity.type
_entity.pdbx_description
1 polymer ?
#
loop_
_entity_poly.entity_id
_entity_poly.type
_entity_poly.pdbx_seq_one_letter_code
_entity_poly.pdbx_strand_id
1 'polypeptide(L)'
;MFNLFKRKEDNTPKDVKALRDALLRFIKVELQKSEGGEGRNIKGIHLFFLTNPAEKHIFESVVYATEPMRFKDEVQRIADDFALGLPEDWEMAVSYEDALPMDAIKVPDIDASIFIRTKENTVQKTGSAYIRVLSGEAEQEEYHITSEVTKYNIGREKEVQVKDGFFRHNHIAFPGNSANESNKYISRQHAHIEWSPEHGCFILFGDEGGVPPQNKIKIKQSDNDSLIKLNAIQIGHKLQEGDQIILGDSAVIRFSYNSEALNELNTSG
;
A
#
# COMPACT_ATOMS: atom_id res chain seq x y z
N MET A 1 -13.37 5.19 -40.06
CA MET A 1 -12.01 5.62 -40.43
C MET A 1 -11.15 5.47 -39.17
N PHE A 2 -10.46 4.34 -39.06
CA PHE A 2 -9.72 3.94 -37.85
C PHE A 2 -8.33 4.58 -37.87
N ASN A 3 -7.99 5.32 -36.82
CA ASN A 3 -6.64 5.86 -36.64
C ASN A 3 -5.72 4.76 -36.11
N LEU A 4 -4.85 4.28 -36.99
CA LEU A 4 -3.74 3.39 -36.68
C LEU A 4 -2.77 4.08 -35.71
N PHE A 5 -2.49 3.35 -34.63
CA PHE A 5 -1.32 3.44 -33.78
C PHE A 5 -0.05 3.81 -34.58
N LYS A 6 0.49 4.99 -34.33
CA LYS A 6 1.93 5.24 -34.51
C LYS A 6 2.64 4.75 -33.25
N ARG A 7 2.96 3.45 -33.21
CA ARG A 7 4.16 2.99 -32.49
C ARG A 7 5.35 3.57 -33.24
N LYS A 8 6.00 4.59 -32.68
CA LYS A 8 7.38 4.87 -33.05
C LYS A 8 8.23 3.82 -32.34
N GLU A 9 8.74 2.88 -33.12
CA GLU A 9 9.96 2.16 -32.77
C GLU A 9 11.11 3.19 -32.75
N ASP A 10 11.32 3.85 -31.62
CA ASP A 10 12.59 4.54 -31.38
C ASP A 10 13.62 3.49 -30.97
N ASN A 11 14.16 2.80 -31.97
CA ASN A 11 15.28 1.88 -31.87
C ASN A 11 16.61 2.64 -31.71
N THR A 12 16.59 3.69 -30.89
CA THR A 12 17.79 4.41 -30.44
C THR A 12 18.17 3.76 -29.12
N PRO A 13 19.43 3.33 -28.91
CA PRO A 13 19.86 2.92 -27.58
C PRO A 13 19.51 4.07 -26.64
N LYS A 14 18.59 3.84 -25.68
CA LYS A 14 18.26 4.84 -24.67
C LYS A 14 19.59 5.25 -24.05
N ASP A 15 20.04 6.48 -24.32
CA ASP A 15 21.35 6.94 -23.88
C ASP A 15 21.39 6.88 -22.36
N VAL A 16 22.14 5.90 -21.82
CA VAL A 16 22.22 5.62 -20.38
C VAL A 16 22.63 6.87 -19.62
N LYS A 17 23.49 7.71 -20.22
CA LYS A 17 23.90 8.97 -19.62
C LYS A 17 22.74 9.96 -19.59
N ALA A 18 22.03 10.12 -20.70
CA ALA A 18 20.87 11.01 -20.76
C ALA A 18 19.74 10.57 -19.79
N LEU A 19 19.48 9.27 -19.69
CA LEU A 19 18.52 8.70 -18.73
C LEU A 19 18.95 8.97 -17.29
N ARG A 20 20.23 8.74 -16.97
CA ARG A 20 20.78 9.03 -15.63
C ARG A 20 20.66 10.52 -15.29
N ASP A 21 21.06 11.39 -16.21
CA ASP A 21 20.98 12.84 -16.02
C ASP A 21 19.53 13.29 -15.81
N ALA A 22 18.58 12.76 -16.58
CA ALA A 22 17.15 13.03 -16.41
C ALA A 22 16.63 12.55 -15.05
N LEU A 23 16.99 11.34 -14.65
CA LEU A 23 16.62 10.77 -13.35
C LEU A 23 17.19 11.57 -12.18
N LEU A 24 18.47 11.94 -12.22
CA LEU A 24 19.12 12.76 -11.20
C LEU A 24 18.48 14.16 -11.10
N ARG A 25 18.17 14.79 -12.24
CA ARG A 25 17.42 16.07 -12.26
C ARG A 25 16.05 15.93 -11.63
N PHE A 26 15.36 14.81 -11.87
CA PHE A 26 14.06 14.56 -11.28
C PHE A 26 14.16 14.36 -9.77
N ILE A 27 15.08 13.49 -9.30
CA ILE A 27 15.34 13.28 -7.87
C ILE A 27 15.65 14.61 -7.18
N LYS A 28 16.49 15.46 -7.76
CA LYS A 28 16.76 16.80 -7.26
C LYS A 28 15.47 17.60 -7.03
N VAL A 29 14.62 17.69 -8.04
CA VAL A 29 13.36 18.46 -7.99
C VAL A 29 12.46 17.91 -6.88
N GLU A 30 12.34 16.60 -6.74
CA GLU A 30 11.52 16.00 -5.68
C GLU A 30 12.11 16.20 -4.29
N LEU A 31 13.44 16.12 -4.13
CA LEU A 31 14.11 16.46 -2.87
C LEU A 31 13.91 17.93 -2.49
N GLN A 32 13.92 18.85 -3.45
CA GLN A 32 13.66 20.28 -3.22
C GLN A 32 12.20 20.59 -2.87
N LYS A 33 11.25 19.76 -3.30
CA LYS A 33 9.83 19.87 -2.92
C LYS A 33 9.55 19.26 -1.55
N SER A 34 10.25 18.17 -1.23
CA SER A 34 10.10 17.46 0.04
C SER A 34 10.39 18.39 1.20
N GLU A 35 9.51 18.42 2.20
CA GLU A 35 9.70 19.13 3.48
C GLU A 35 10.06 20.62 3.31
N GLY A 36 9.50 21.30 2.31
CA GLY A 36 9.79 22.73 2.06
C GLY A 36 11.23 23.01 1.61
N GLY A 37 11.94 22.00 1.09
CA GLY A 37 13.33 22.10 0.65
C GLY A 37 14.36 21.64 1.68
N GLU A 38 13.93 21.14 2.85
CA GLU A 38 14.80 20.64 3.91
C GLU A 38 14.79 19.10 4.01
N GLY A 39 15.81 18.46 3.47
CA GLY A 39 15.99 17.01 3.46
C GLY A 39 16.42 16.37 4.80
N ARG A 40 16.58 17.12 5.90
CA ARG A 40 17.03 16.61 7.22
C ARG A 40 16.19 15.48 7.81
N ASN A 41 14.96 15.36 7.34
CA ASN A 41 14.04 14.32 7.76
C ASN A 41 14.06 13.12 6.83
N ILE A 42 14.68 13.15 5.65
CA ILE A 42 14.67 12.02 4.72
C ILE A 42 15.46 10.83 5.30
N LYS A 43 14.78 9.69 5.51
CA LYS A 43 15.38 8.40 5.89
C LYS A 43 15.78 7.55 4.70
N GLY A 44 15.18 7.78 3.53
CA GLY A 44 15.59 7.03 2.35
C GLY A 44 14.82 7.35 1.09
N ILE A 45 15.34 6.85 -0.01
CA ILE A 45 14.79 7.00 -1.36
C ILE A 45 14.72 5.61 -1.98
N HIS A 46 13.53 5.21 -2.43
CA HIS A 46 13.33 3.98 -3.19
C HIS A 46 12.99 4.32 -4.63
N LEU A 47 13.79 3.83 -5.55
CA LEU A 47 13.57 3.95 -6.98
C LEU A 47 13.03 2.64 -7.55
N PHE A 48 11.91 2.70 -8.25
CA PHE A 48 11.29 1.58 -8.93
C PHE A 48 11.42 1.76 -10.43
N PHE A 49 11.85 0.73 -11.16
CA PHE A 49 11.82 0.68 -12.61
C PHE A 49 10.78 -0.32 -13.08
N LEU A 50 9.93 0.11 -14.01
CA LEU A 50 9.06 -0.79 -14.75
C LEU A 50 9.90 -1.38 -15.88
N THR A 51 10.21 -2.66 -15.81
CA THR A 51 11.09 -3.28 -16.80
C THR A 51 10.58 -4.62 -17.27
N ASN A 52 10.70 -4.86 -18.57
CA ASN A 52 10.71 -6.20 -19.11
C ASN A 52 12.16 -6.77 -19.05
N PRO A 53 12.38 -8.09 -19.19
CA PRO A 53 13.72 -8.68 -19.16
C PRO A 53 14.69 -8.14 -20.21
N ALA A 54 14.19 -7.63 -21.34
CA ALA A 54 15.02 -7.13 -22.43
C ALA A 54 15.64 -5.74 -22.11
N GLU A 55 14.97 -4.90 -21.33
CA GLU A 55 15.41 -3.53 -21.02
C GLU A 55 16.07 -3.38 -19.65
N LYS A 56 16.04 -4.43 -18.80
CA LYS A 56 16.55 -4.38 -17.43
C LYS A 56 18.00 -3.91 -17.33
N HIS A 57 18.87 -4.41 -18.22
CA HIS A 57 20.29 -4.07 -18.25
C HIS A 57 20.57 -2.57 -18.48
N ILE A 58 19.65 -1.86 -19.16
CA ILE A 58 19.75 -0.41 -19.39
C ILE A 58 19.57 0.31 -18.06
N PHE A 59 18.51 -0.02 -17.31
CA PHE A 59 18.24 0.59 -16.01
C PHE A 59 19.28 0.19 -14.95
N GLU A 60 19.76 -1.05 -14.97
CA GLU A 60 20.89 -1.49 -14.13
C GLU A 60 22.14 -0.64 -14.40
N SER A 61 22.39 -0.27 -15.67
CA SER A 61 23.50 0.62 -16.04
C SER A 61 23.26 2.07 -15.61
N VAL A 62 22.02 2.55 -15.63
CA VAL A 62 21.65 3.91 -15.19
C VAL A 62 22.01 4.12 -13.72
N VAL A 63 21.74 3.15 -12.85
CA VAL A 63 21.96 3.27 -11.39
C VAL A 63 23.22 2.59 -10.88
N TYR A 64 24.10 2.14 -11.78
CA TYR A 64 25.29 1.35 -11.43
C TYR A 64 24.93 0.17 -10.52
N ALA A 65 24.05 -0.74 -10.95
CA ALA A 65 23.53 -1.82 -10.10
C ALA A 65 24.60 -2.73 -9.46
N THR A 66 25.79 -2.82 -10.07
CA THR A 66 26.95 -3.55 -9.50
C THR A 66 27.74 -2.75 -8.46
N GLU A 67 27.56 -1.43 -8.42
CA GLU A 67 28.19 -0.49 -7.50
C GLU A 67 27.14 0.52 -6.96
N PRO A 68 26.12 0.09 -6.20
CA PRO A 68 24.97 0.93 -5.84
C PRO A 68 25.32 2.23 -5.11
N MET A 69 26.44 2.22 -4.37
CA MET A 69 26.95 3.40 -3.67
C MET A 69 27.26 4.54 -4.64
N ARG A 70 27.67 4.26 -5.88
CA ARG A 70 28.03 5.29 -6.85
C ARG A 70 26.84 6.17 -7.24
N PHE A 71 25.66 5.58 -7.46
CA PHE A 71 24.45 6.34 -7.75
C PHE A 71 23.95 7.08 -6.50
N LYS A 72 24.01 6.42 -5.33
CA LYS A 72 23.70 7.06 -4.04
C LYS A 72 24.56 8.30 -3.79
N ASP A 73 25.86 8.21 -4.04
CA ASP A 73 26.82 9.31 -3.87
C ASP A 73 26.55 10.47 -4.85
N GLU A 74 26.09 10.18 -6.07
CA GLU A 74 25.63 11.21 -7.01
C GLU A 74 24.40 11.95 -6.48
N VAL A 75 23.45 11.25 -5.86
CA VAL A 75 22.28 11.87 -5.22
C VAL A 75 22.67 12.64 -3.96
N GLN A 76 23.58 12.12 -3.13
CA GLN A 76 24.12 12.84 -1.98
C GLN A 76 24.78 14.16 -2.41
N ARG A 77 25.62 14.12 -3.44
CA ARG A 77 26.30 15.32 -3.96
C ARG A 77 25.30 16.38 -4.41
N ILE A 78 24.21 15.98 -5.07
CA ILE A 78 23.12 16.89 -5.41
C ILE A 78 22.52 17.51 -4.15
N ALA A 79 22.22 16.71 -3.13
CA ALA A 79 21.69 17.25 -1.88
C ALA A 79 22.64 18.25 -1.22
N ASP A 80 23.95 17.99 -1.25
CA ASP A 80 24.97 18.87 -0.70
C ASP A 80 25.10 20.17 -1.52
N ASP A 81 25.16 20.07 -2.85
CA ASP A 81 25.26 21.20 -3.78
C ASP A 81 24.08 22.18 -3.65
N PHE A 82 22.90 21.65 -3.30
CA PHE A 82 21.67 22.43 -3.11
C PHE A 82 21.33 22.67 -1.63
N ALA A 83 22.24 22.36 -0.70
CA ALA A 83 22.08 22.52 0.75
C ALA A 83 20.78 21.91 1.32
N LEU A 84 20.37 20.76 0.77
CA LEU A 84 19.15 20.06 1.19
C LEU A 84 19.34 19.32 2.52
N GLY A 85 20.58 19.03 2.94
CA GLY A 85 20.86 18.49 4.28
C GLY A 85 20.31 17.08 4.52
N LEU A 86 20.51 16.16 3.58
CA LEU A 86 20.22 14.73 3.80
C LEU A 86 21.02 14.19 5.01
N PRO A 87 20.42 13.40 5.91
CA PRO A 87 21.12 12.74 7.01
C PRO A 87 22.21 11.80 6.50
N GLU A 88 23.33 11.63 7.21
CA GLU A 88 24.41 10.72 6.79
C GLU A 88 23.95 9.24 6.68
N ASP A 89 22.93 8.86 7.44
CA ASP A 89 22.41 7.50 7.55
C ASP A 89 21.21 7.20 6.61
N TRP A 90 20.90 8.09 5.67
CA TRP A 90 19.82 7.82 4.71
C TRP A 90 20.11 6.62 3.81
N GLU A 91 19.06 5.91 3.38
CA GLU A 91 19.19 4.71 2.56
C GLU A 91 18.71 4.92 1.13
N MET A 92 19.32 4.21 0.17
CA MET A 92 18.82 4.14 -1.20
C MET A 92 18.53 2.69 -1.57
N ALA A 93 17.35 2.46 -2.12
CA ALA A 93 16.93 1.17 -2.65
C ALA A 93 16.53 1.29 -4.13
N VAL A 94 16.80 0.23 -4.89
CA VAL A 94 16.37 0.12 -6.29
C VAL A 94 15.65 -1.20 -6.49
N SER A 95 14.46 -1.13 -7.09
CA SER A 95 13.63 -2.27 -7.46
C SER A 95 13.33 -2.28 -8.95
N TYR A 96 13.16 -3.48 -9.50
CA TYR A 96 12.78 -3.73 -10.88
C TYR A 96 11.49 -4.54 -10.85
N GLU A 97 10.38 -3.92 -11.25
CA GLU A 97 9.04 -4.45 -11.02
C GLU A 97 8.28 -4.60 -12.34
N ASP A 98 7.30 -5.52 -12.36
CA ASP A 98 6.37 -5.68 -13.48
C ASP A 98 5.23 -4.63 -13.45
N ALA A 99 5.08 -3.91 -12.34
CA ALA A 99 4.13 -2.81 -12.17
C ALA A 99 4.69 -1.77 -11.18
N LEU A 100 4.51 -0.47 -11.46
CA LEU A 100 4.93 0.61 -10.55
C LEU A 100 3.93 0.79 -9.39
N PRO A 101 4.39 1.08 -8.17
CA PRO A 101 3.51 1.41 -7.05
C PRO A 101 2.64 2.64 -7.35
N MET A 102 1.35 2.60 -7.00
CA MET A 102 0.43 3.74 -7.18
C MET A 102 0.83 4.95 -6.32
N ASP A 103 1.45 4.68 -5.16
CA ASP A 103 1.82 5.70 -4.16
C ASP A 103 3.20 6.33 -4.44
N ALA A 104 3.89 5.90 -5.50
CA ALA A 104 5.20 6.43 -5.90
C ALA A 104 5.06 7.55 -6.96
N ILE A 105 5.96 8.52 -6.91
CA ILE A 105 5.96 9.67 -7.81
C ILE A 105 6.56 9.22 -9.15
N LYS A 106 5.75 9.23 -10.21
CA LYS A 106 6.20 8.83 -11.55
C LYS A 106 7.23 9.79 -12.11
N VAL A 107 8.31 9.25 -12.68
CA VAL A 107 9.31 10.02 -13.41
C VAL A 107 8.76 10.30 -14.80
N PRO A 108 8.67 11.57 -15.25
CA PRO A 108 8.25 11.88 -16.60
C PRO A 108 9.17 11.24 -17.64
N ASP A 109 8.57 10.65 -18.69
CA ASP A 109 9.27 10.10 -19.86
C ASP A 109 10.29 8.98 -19.56
N ILE A 110 10.26 8.43 -18.35
CA ILE A 110 11.06 7.27 -17.93
C ILE A 110 10.11 6.27 -17.28
N ASP A 111 10.25 4.99 -17.60
CA ASP A 111 9.51 3.88 -16.98
C ASP A 111 9.98 3.65 -15.53
N ALA A 112 9.85 4.67 -14.68
CA ALA A 112 10.33 4.68 -13.31
C ALA A 112 9.42 5.49 -12.38
N SER A 113 9.50 5.20 -11.08
CA SER A 113 8.88 6.00 -10.03
C SER A 113 9.76 6.07 -8.79
N ILE A 114 9.65 7.14 -8.02
CA ILE A 114 10.41 7.39 -6.79
C ILE A 114 9.48 7.44 -5.58
N PHE A 115 9.93 6.88 -4.47
CA PHE A 115 9.32 7.04 -3.16
C PHE A 115 10.35 7.62 -2.19
N ILE A 116 10.02 8.74 -1.54
CA ILE A 116 10.89 9.41 -0.56
C ILE A 116 10.31 9.15 0.84
N ARG A 117 11.09 8.49 1.69
CA ARG A 117 10.73 8.16 3.07
C ARG A 117 11.29 9.23 4.01
N THR A 118 10.46 9.97 4.76
CA THR A 118 10.92 10.98 5.74
C THR A 118 10.60 10.60 7.20
N LYS A 119 11.29 11.23 8.17
CA LYS A 119 11.16 11.11 9.62
C LYS A 119 9.82 11.73 10.07
N GLU A 120 9.35 12.74 9.34
CA GLU A 120 8.17 13.54 9.68
C GLU A 120 7.29 13.81 8.45
N ASN A 121 7.00 12.77 7.66
CA ASN A 121 5.73 12.65 6.94
C ASN A 121 4.97 11.44 7.48
N THR A 122 4.73 11.46 8.78
CA THR A 122 3.33 11.30 9.18
C THR A 122 2.76 12.71 9.26
N VAL A 123 2.37 13.30 8.11
CA VAL A 123 0.97 13.74 8.10
C VAL A 123 0.28 12.46 8.55
N GLN A 124 -0.20 12.39 9.80
CA GLN A 124 -1.02 11.26 10.17
C GLN A 124 -2.15 11.31 9.18
N LYS A 125 -2.00 10.56 8.09
CA LYS A 125 -3.07 10.33 7.15
C LYS A 125 -4.09 9.70 8.07
N THR A 126 -5.12 10.45 8.39
CA THR A 126 -6.22 9.94 9.15
C THR A 126 -7.21 9.40 8.15
N GLY A 127 -7.80 8.27 8.49
CA GLY A 127 -8.77 7.61 7.66
C GLY A 127 -9.98 7.29 8.51
N SER A 128 -11.16 7.51 7.94
CA SER A 128 -12.39 6.92 8.45
C SER A 128 -13.04 6.11 7.35
N ALA A 129 -13.64 4.99 7.73
CA ALA A 129 -14.30 4.07 6.83
C ALA A 129 -15.45 3.36 7.54
N TYR A 130 -16.29 2.71 6.75
CA TYR A 130 -17.37 1.85 7.18
C TYR A 130 -17.13 0.43 6.71
N ILE A 131 -17.39 -0.51 7.61
CA ILE A 131 -17.55 -1.93 7.28
C ILE A 131 -19.02 -2.26 7.37
N ARG A 132 -19.66 -2.60 6.24
CA ARG A 132 -21.07 -3.01 6.20
C ARG A 132 -21.19 -4.50 6.00
N VAL A 133 -22.00 -5.17 6.81
CA VAL A 133 -22.32 -6.58 6.65
C VAL A 133 -23.33 -6.74 5.50
N LEU A 134 -22.95 -7.49 4.47
CA LEU A 134 -23.81 -7.80 3.33
C LEU A 134 -24.45 -9.20 3.44
N SER A 135 -23.74 -10.12 4.10
CA SER A 135 -24.18 -11.51 4.33
C SER A 135 -23.57 -12.04 5.62
N GLY A 136 -24.32 -12.87 6.35
CA GLY A 136 -24.03 -13.23 7.74
C GLY A 136 -24.80 -12.35 8.73
N GLU A 137 -24.60 -12.58 10.02
CA GLU A 137 -25.20 -11.79 11.09
C GLU A 137 -24.11 -11.38 12.08
N ALA A 138 -23.74 -10.10 12.10
CA ALA A 138 -22.85 -9.57 13.11
C ALA A 138 -23.66 -8.84 14.20
N GLU A 139 -23.00 -8.43 15.29
CA GLU A 139 -23.64 -7.63 16.34
C GLU A 139 -24.23 -6.30 15.82
N GLN A 140 -23.69 -5.76 14.72
CA GLN A 140 -24.16 -4.54 14.04
C GLN A 140 -24.14 -4.75 12.53
N GLU A 141 -25.02 -4.06 11.81
CA GLU A 141 -25.04 -4.09 10.33
C GLU A 141 -23.90 -3.28 9.71
N GLU A 142 -23.43 -2.24 10.41
CA GLU A 142 -22.37 -1.35 9.95
C GLU A 142 -21.48 -0.92 11.12
N TYR A 143 -20.16 -0.85 10.86
CA TYR A 143 -19.14 -0.47 11.84
C TYR A 143 -18.33 0.69 11.29
N HIS A 144 -18.22 1.77 12.06
CA HIS A 144 -17.30 2.87 11.75
C HIS A 144 -15.90 2.53 12.28
N ILE A 145 -14.91 2.61 11.41
CA ILE A 145 -13.50 2.39 11.74
C ILE A 145 -12.69 3.64 11.44
N THR A 146 -11.76 3.97 12.33
CA THR A 146 -10.87 5.13 12.24
C THR A 146 -9.41 4.71 12.35
N SER A 147 -8.52 5.53 11.80
CA SER A 147 -7.07 5.37 11.90
C SER A 147 -6.49 5.52 13.30
N GLU A 148 -7.28 6.02 14.26
CA GLU A 148 -6.85 6.21 15.66
C GLU A 148 -6.78 4.88 16.43
N VAL A 149 -7.64 3.93 16.04
CA VAL A 149 -7.64 2.60 16.63
C VAL A 149 -6.64 1.73 15.88
N THR A 150 -5.70 1.16 16.62
CA THR A 150 -4.60 0.39 16.04
C THR A 150 -5.07 -0.83 15.25
N LYS A 151 -6.10 -1.55 15.73
CA LYS A 151 -6.49 -2.84 15.19
C LYS A 151 -7.97 -3.14 15.42
N TYR A 152 -8.71 -3.46 14.36
CA TYR A 152 -10.09 -3.94 14.40
C TYR A 152 -10.13 -5.44 14.14
N ASN A 153 -10.15 -6.21 15.23
CA ASN A 153 -10.32 -7.66 15.18
C ASN A 153 -11.71 -8.08 14.67
N ILE A 154 -11.72 -9.09 13.80
CA ILE A 154 -12.92 -9.70 13.20
C ILE A 154 -12.93 -11.19 13.52
N GLY A 155 -14.07 -11.70 13.95
CA GLY A 155 -14.22 -13.13 14.20
C GLY A 155 -15.56 -13.54 14.78
N ARG A 156 -15.68 -14.84 15.03
CA ARG A 156 -16.84 -15.42 15.71
C ARG A 156 -16.71 -15.28 17.22
N GLU A 157 -17.80 -14.92 17.87
CA GLU A 157 -17.87 -14.47 19.28
C GLU A 157 -17.17 -13.13 19.54
N LYS A 158 -17.69 -12.37 20.50
CA LYS A 158 -17.14 -11.08 20.92
C LYS A 158 -15.84 -11.23 21.72
N GLU A 159 -15.82 -12.20 22.62
CA GLU A 159 -14.68 -12.50 23.50
C GLU A 159 -14.21 -13.93 23.26
N VAL A 160 -12.93 -14.08 22.95
CA VAL A 160 -12.33 -15.37 22.59
C VAL A 160 -11.09 -15.59 23.43
N GLN A 161 -11.06 -16.67 24.20
CA GLN A 161 -9.82 -17.08 24.85
C GLN A 161 -8.84 -17.66 23.82
N VAL A 162 -7.65 -17.05 23.73
CA VAL A 162 -6.57 -17.47 22.85
C VAL A 162 -5.63 -18.47 23.54
N LYS A 163 -4.71 -19.09 22.80
CA LYS A 163 -3.92 -20.25 23.27
C LYS A 163 -3.03 -19.95 24.49
N ASP A 164 -2.64 -18.70 24.66
CA ASP A 164 -1.82 -18.22 25.79
C ASP A 164 -2.66 -17.90 27.04
N GLY A 165 -3.98 -18.10 26.97
CA GLY A 165 -4.91 -17.89 28.07
C GLY A 165 -5.51 -16.49 28.15
N PHE A 166 -5.04 -15.53 27.35
CA PHE A 166 -5.61 -14.18 27.28
C PHE A 166 -6.92 -14.16 26.49
N PHE A 167 -7.70 -13.09 26.68
CA PHE A 167 -8.92 -12.86 25.92
C PHE A 167 -8.67 -11.88 24.78
N ARG A 168 -9.07 -12.28 23.58
CA ARG A 168 -9.16 -11.43 22.40
C ARG A 168 -10.57 -10.89 22.29
N HIS A 169 -10.67 -9.57 22.18
CA HIS A 169 -11.90 -8.87 21.81
C HIS A 169 -12.01 -8.74 20.30
N ASN A 170 -13.11 -9.23 19.71
CA ASN A 170 -13.48 -8.98 18.32
C ASN A 170 -14.39 -7.74 18.27
N HIS A 171 -13.93 -6.71 17.56
CA HIS A 171 -14.68 -5.46 17.37
C HIS A 171 -15.85 -5.67 16.40
N ILE A 172 -15.61 -6.50 15.37
CA ILE A 172 -16.62 -6.96 14.43
C ILE A 172 -16.89 -8.43 14.74
N ALA A 173 -17.85 -8.66 15.63
CA ALA A 173 -18.18 -9.98 16.15
C ALA A 173 -19.39 -10.56 15.43
N PHE A 174 -19.24 -11.80 14.96
CA PHE A 174 -20.32 -12.62 14.45
C PHE A 174 -20.74 -13.59 15.57
N PRO A 175 -21.95 -13.46 16.15
CA PRO A 175 -22.37 -14.33 17.25
C PRO A 175 -22.39 -15.80 16.84
N GLY A 176 -21.82 -16.69 17.66
CA GLY A 176 -21.79 -18.12 17.35
C GLY A 176 -23.13 -18.83 17.54
N ASN A 177 -24.07 -18.20 18.25
CA ASN A 177 -25.45 -18.65 18.43
C ASN A 177 -26.43 -18.06 17.39
N SER A 178 -25.94 -17.31 16.40
CA SER A 178 -26.76 -16.81 15.30
C SER A 178 -27.45 -17.95 14.55
N ALA A 179 -28.67 -17.70 14.08
CA ALA A 179 -29.39 -18.60 13.19
C ALA A 179 -28.83 -18.60 11.76
N ASN A 180 -27.96 -17.64 11.42
CA ASN A 180 -27.33 -17.56 10.12
C ASN A 180 -26.16 -18.57 10.01
N GLU A 181 -26.34 -19.56 9.14
CA GLU A 181 -25.35 -20.63 8.92
C GLU A 181 -23.98 -20.09 8.49
N SER A 182 -23.90 -18.93 7.83
CA SER A 182 -22.64 -18.31 7.41
C SER A 182 -21.69 -18.04 8.57
N ASN A 183 -22.22 -17.72 9.75
CA ASN A 183 -21.41 -17.46 10.94
C ASN A 183 -20.62 -18.69 11.40
N LYS A 184 -21.08 -19.91 11.09
CA LYS A 184 -20.39 -21.15 11.49
C LYS A 184 -19.04 -21.34 10.81
N TYR A 185 -18.86 -20.72 9.65
CA TYR A 185 -17.62 -20.78 8.86
C TYR A 185 -16.64 -19.66 9.23
N ILE A 186 -17.03 -18.75 10.11
CA ILE A 186 -16.13 -17.72 10.62
C ILE A 186 -15.40 -18.29 11.83
N SER A 187 -14.08 -18.17 11.78
CA SER A 187 -13.20 -18.59 12.87
C SER A 187 -13.26 -17.58 14.01
N ARG A 188 -13.00 -18.04 15.24
CA ARG A 188 -12.97 -17.14 16.41
C ARG A 188 -11.91 -16.04 16.29
N GLN A 189 -10.79 -16.36 15.64
CA GLN A 189 -9.74 -15.42 15.24
C GLN A 189 -9.64 -15.50 13.71
N HIS A 190 -10.38 -14.64 13.00
CA HIS A 190 -10.50 -14.79 11.56
C HIS A 190 -9.66 -13.78 10.81
N ALA A 191 -9.81 -12.49 11.11
CA ALA A 191 -9.11 -11.42 10.43
C ALA A 191 -8.93 -10.23 11.35
N HIS A 192 -8.15 -9.26 10.90
CA HIS A 192 -8.14 -7.93 11.48
C HIS A 192 -7.84 -6.87 10.43
N ILE A 193 -8.28 -5.64 10.70
CA ILE A 193 -7.97 -4.47 9.88
C ILE A 193 -7.09 -3.53 10.69
N GLU A 194 -6.03 -3.03 10.06
CA GLU A 194 -5.11 -2.04 10.64
C GLU A 194 -4.98 -0.84 9.72
N TRP A 195 -4.78 0.34 10.30
CA TRP A 195 -4.40 1.52 9.53
C TRP A 195 -2.90 1.48 9.25
N SER A 196 -2.52 1.63 7.98
CA SER A 196 -1.13 1.82 7.61
C SER A 196 -0.85 3.32 7.46
N PRO A 197 -0.18 3.97 8.42
CA PRO A 197 0.17 5.39 8.30
C PRO A 197 1.14 5.64 7.14
N GLU A 198 2.01 4.66 6.85
CA GLU A 198 2.94 4.68 5.71
C GLU A 198 2.20 4.79 4.37
N HIS A 199 1.15 3.99 4.19
CA HIS A 199 0.39 3.96 2.94
C HIS A 199 -0.81 4.91 2.93
N GLY A 200 -1.31 5.30 4.09
CA GLY A 200 -2.54 6.08 4.22
C GLY A 200 -3.80 5.32 3.87
N CYS A 201 -3.86 4.03 4.19
CA CYS A 201 -5.00 3.18 3.87
C CYS A 201 -5.23 2.12 4.96
N PHE A 202 -6.42 1.53 4.95
CA PHE A 202 -6.71 0.36 5.77
C PHE A 202 -6.19 -0.90 5.08
N ILE A 203 -5.54 -1.77 5.85
CA ILE A 203 -5.01 -3.06 5.39
C ILE A 203 -5.73 -4.18 6.14
N LEU A 204 -6.28 -5.13 5.38
CA LEU A 204 -6.88 -6.35 5.89
C LEU A 204 -5.83 -7.46 5.97
N PHE A 205 -5.76 -8.12 7.14
CA PHE A 205 -4.92 -9.29 7.36
C PHE A 205 -5.78 -10.49 7.74
N GLY A 206 -5.33 -11.68 7.34
CA GLY A 206 -5.87 -12.93 7.88
C GLY A 206 -5.20 -13.30 9.19
N ASP A 207 -5.98 -13.80 10.14
CA ASP A 207 -5.45 -14.42 11.36
C ASP A 207 -5.34 -15.94 11.20
N GLU A 208 -4.87 -16.64 12.25
CA GLU A 208 -4.67 -18.10 12.24
C GLU A 208 -5.87 -18.89 11.68
N GLY A 209 -7.10 -18.42 11.92
CA GLY A 209 -8.31 -19.07 11.46
C GLY A 209 -8.87 -18.56 10.13
N GLY A 210 -8.30 -17.52 9.53
CA GLY A 210 -8.75 -16.93 8.25
C GLY A 210 -7.87 -17.25 7.06
N VAL A 211 -6.78 -18.01 7.27
CA VAL A 211 -5.83 -18.42 6.23
C VAL A 211 -5.80 -19.94 6.10
N PRO A 212 -5.35 -20.50 4.96
CA PRO A 212 -5.25 -21.95 4.76
C PRO A 212 -4.50 -22.65 5.92
N PRO A 213 -4.91 -23.87 6.31
CA PRO A 213 -5.87 -24.74 5.62
C PRO A 213 -7.35 -24.48 5.92
N GLN A 214 -7.68 -23.56 6.82
CA GLN A 214 -9.04 -23.36 7.34
C GLN A 214 -9.67 -22.05 6.79
N ASN A 215 -10.99 -22.07 6.55
CA ASN A 215 -11.89 -20.92 6.31
C ASN A 215 -11.21 -19.66 5.71
N LYS A 216 -10.93 -19.70 4.41
CA LYS A 216 -10.07 -18.71 3.73
C LYS A 216 -10.78 -17.38 3.51
N ILE A 217 -10.09 -16.29 3.84
CA ILE A 217 -10.52 -14.95 3.42
C ILE A 217 -10.31 -14.79 1.92
N LYS A 218 -11.34 -14.28 1.25
CA LYS A 218 -11.28 -13.92 -0.18
C LYS A 218 -11.73 -12.47 -0.32
N ILE A 219 -10.99 -11.67 -1.08
CA ILE A 219 -11.39 -10.30 -1.42
C ILE A 219 -11.78 -10.27 -2.89
N LYS A 220 -12.98 -9.77 -3.15
CA LYS A 220 -13.45 -9.44 -4.49
C LYS A 220 -13.29 -7.93 -4.69
N GLN A 221 -12.38 -7.55 -5.58
CA GLN A 221 -12.09 -6.13 -5.84
C GLN A 221 -13.22 -5.47 -6.62
N SER A 222 -13.51 -4.21 -6.31
CA SER A 222 -14.59 -3.45 -6.94
C SER A 222 -14.30 -3.01 -8.38
N ASP A 223 -13.03 -2.86 -8.75
CA ASP A 223 -12.56 -2.27 -9.99
C ASP A 223 -12.46 -3.25 -11.17
N ASN A 224 -12.14 -4.52 -10.89
CA ASN A 224 -11.77 -5.50 -11.91
C ASN A 224 -12.37 -6.90 -11.70
N ASP A 225 -13.28 -7.05 -10.72
CA ASP A 225 -13.93 -8.32 -10.35
C ASP A 225 -12.96 -9.46 -9.96
N SER A 226 -11.66 -9.17 -9.79
CA SER A 226 -10.65 -10.17 -9.47
C SER A 226 -10.79 -10.66 -8.03
N LEU A 227 -10.46 -11.94 -7.83
CA LEU A 227 -10.58 -12.61 -6.55
C LEU A 227 -9.20 -12.86 -5.94
N ILE A 228 -8.87 -12.09 -4.92
CA ILE A 228 -7.65 -12.24 -4.12
C ILE A 228 -7.92 -13.19 -2.96
N LYS A 229 -6.94 -14.04 -2.61
CA LYS A 229 -7.02 -14.96 -1.47
C LYS A 229 -5.89 -14.65 -0.50
N LEU A 230 -6.21 -14.43 0.76
CA LEU A 230 -5.19 -14.30 1.79
C LEU A 230 -4.69 -15.69 2.19
N ASN A 231 -3.41 -15.95 1.95
CA ASN A 231 -2.79 -17.26 2.19
C ASN A 231 -1.83 -17.27 3.39
N ALA A 232 -1.48 -16.11 3.94
CA ALA A 232 -0.53 -15.98 5.04
C ALA A 232 -0.95 -14.83 5.97
N ILE A 233 -0.64 -14.96 7.26
CA ILE A 233 -1.03 -13.96 8.27
C ILE A 233 -0.20 -12.68 8.20
N GLN A 234 1.00 -12.73 7.61
CA GLN A 234 1.91 -11.59 7.50
C GLN A 234 1.67 -10.74 6.24
N ILE A 235 0.86 -11.22 5.29
CA ILE A 235 0.63 -10.54 4.02
C ILE A 235 -0.76 -9.92 4.03
N GLY A 236 -0.80 -8.60 4.21
CA GLY A 236 -2.02 -7.82 4.22
C GLY A 236 -2.46 -7.38 2.82
N HIS A 237 -3.75 -7.11 2.67
CA HIS A 237 -4.34 -6.55 1.46
C HIS A 237 -4.81 -5.12 1.71
N LYS A 238 -4.36 -4.17 0.89
CA LYS A 238 -4.79 -2.77 0.93
C LYS A 238 -6.26 -2.70 0.49
N LEU A 239 -7.14 -2.25 1.38
CA LEU A 239 -8.57 -2.13 1.11
C LEU A 239 -8.86 -0.90 0.25
N GLN A 240 -9.71 -1.11 -0.76
CA GLN A 240 -10.20 -0.10 -1.69
C GLN A 240 -11.71 0.10 -1.53
N GLU A 241 -12.18 1.27 -1.97
CA GLU A 241 -13.61 1.59 -1.95
C GLU A 241 -14.44 0.49 -2.64
N GLY A 242 -15.43 -0.03 -1.93
CA GLY A 242 -16.36 -1.02 -2.44
C GLY A 242 -15.87 -2.47 -2.41
N ASP A 243 -14.66 -2.75 -1.93
CA ASP A 243 -14.15 -4.12 -1.81
C ASP A 243 -15.09 -4.99 -0.96
N GLN A 244 -15.35 -6.21 -1.45
CA GLN A 244 -16.14 -7.20 -0.73
C GLN A 244 -15.23 -8.30 -0.19
N ILE A 245 -15.31 -8.52 1.12
CA ILE A 245 -14.48 -9.46 1.86
C ILE A 245 -15.37 -10.63 2.28
N ILE A 246 -15.06 -11.81 1.77
CA ILE A 246 -15.71 -13.07 2.13
C ILE A 246 -14.93 -13.67 3.30
N LEU A 247 -15.61 -13.84 4.43
CA LEU A 247 -15.10 -14.47 5.64
C LEU A 247 -15.53 -15.95 5.65
N GLY A 248 -14.56 -16.84 5.68
CA GLY A 248 -14.78 -18.27 5.51
C GLY A 248 -15.39 -18.59 4.15
N ASP A 249 -16.62 -19.11 4.16
CA ASP A 249 -17.27 -19.59 2.93
C ASP A 249 -18.38 -18.67 2.41
N SER A 250 -19.07 -17.91 3.27
CA SER A 250 -20.32 -17.25 2.86
C SER A 250 -20.69 -15.95 3.58
N ALA A 251 -20.04 -15.60 4.69
CA ALA A 251 -20.25 -14.28 5.29
C ALA A 251 -19.51 -13.22 4.47
N VAL A 252 -20.15 -12.10 4.20
CA VAL A 252 -19.61 -11.04 3.33
C VAL A 252 -19.74 -9.70 4.03
N ILE A 253 -18.64 -8.98 4.10
CA ILE A 253 -18.60 -7.58 4.50
C ILE A 253 -18.11 -6.72 3.34
N ARG A 254 -18.49 -5.45 3.30
CA ARG A 254 -18.02 -4.48 2.31
C ARG A 254 -17.32 -3.32 3.01
N PHE A 255 -16.20 -2.91 2.45
CA PHE A 255 -15.45 -1.75 2.90
C PHE A 255 -15.83 -0.50 2.06
N SER A 256 -15.99 0.63 2.72
CA SER A 256 -16.17 1.95 2.08
C SER A 256 -15.48 3.03 2.91
N TYR A 257 -14.68 3.89 2.30
CA TYR A 257 -14.16 5.10 2.93
C TYR A 257 -15.31 6.07 3.25
N ASN A 258 -15.17 6.79 4.36
CA ASN A 258 -16.08 7.88 4.68
C ASN A 258 -15.71 9.11 3.83
N SER A 259 -16.59 9.47 2.90
CA SER A 259 -16.37 10.56 1.94
C SER A 259 -16.35 11.98 2.55
N GLU A 260 -16.75 12.17 3.81
CA GLU A 260 -16.68 13.48 4.46
C GLU A 260 -15.23 13.93 4.75
N ALA A 261 -14.27 13.01 4.87
CA ALA A 261 -12.86 13.34 5.11
C ALA A 261 -12.13 13.95 3.88
N LEU A 262 -12.73 13.90 2.68
CA LEU A 262 -12.13 14.45 1.45
C LEU A 262 -12.55 15.90 1.16
N ASN A 263 -13.55 16.44 1.86
CA ASN A 263 -14.12 17.76 1.56
C ASN A 263 -13.56 18.93 2.40
N GLU A 264 -12.88 18.67 3.52
CA GLU A 264 -12.37 19.75 4.38
C GLU A 264 -11.10 20.44 3.85
N LEU A 265 -10.45 19.90 2.83
CA LEU A 265 -9.27 20.53 2.19
C LEU A 265 -9.62 21.57 1.11
N ASN A 266 -10.90 21.72 0.73
CA ASN A 266 -11.33 22.60 -0.37
C ASN A 266 -12.16 23.83 0.05
N THR A 267 -12.31 24.10 1.35
CA THR A 267 -13.10 25.26 1.83
C THR A 267 -12.30 26.35 2.54
N SER A 268 -10.97 26.31 2.45
CA SER A 268 -10.11 27.45 2.83
C SER A 268 -9.61 28.18 1.59
N GLY A 269 -10.56 28.70 0.79
CA GLY A 269 -10.30 29.62 -0.32
C GLY A 269 -10.52 31.06 0.12
#